data_AF-A0A173YD32-F1
#
_entry.id   AF-A0A173YD32-F1
#
_cell.length_a   1.000
_cell.length_b   1.000
_cell.length_c   1.000
_cell.angle_alpha   90.00
_cell.angle_beta   90.00
_cell.angle_gamma   90.00
#
_symmetry.space_group_name_H-M   'P 1'
#
loop_
_entity.id
_entity.type
_entity.pdbx_description
1 polymer ?
#
loop_
_entity_poly.entity_id
_entity_poly.type
_entity_poly.pdbx_seq_one_letter_code
_entity_poly.pdbx_strand_id
1 'polypeptide(L)' 'MKTETLRIRICPKCGAGYTRTPALSREDNQTLICPDCGTREALASMGVSREEQEEIIETIHRSNR' A
#
# COMPACT_ATOMS: atom_id res chain seq x y z
N MET A 1 -13.66 6.22 -25.21
CA MET A 1 -12.39 6.26 -24.47
C MET A 1 -12.70 6.79 -23.08
N LYS A 2 -12.55 5.98 -22.02
CA LYS A 2 -12.78 6.46 -20.65
C LYS A 2 -11.53 7.24 -20.23
N THR A 3 -11.66 8.56 -20.09
CA THR A 3 -10.61 9.42 -19.55
C THR A 3 -10.51 9.12 -18.05
N GLU A 4 -9.73 8.11 -17.68
CA GLU A 4 -9.37 7.90 -16.28
C GLU A 4 -8.47 9.06 -15.85
N THR A 5 -9.09 10.08 -15.27
CA THR A 5 -8.37 11.12 -14.54
C THR A 5 -7.64 10.40 -13.40
N LEU A 6 -6.33 10.23 -13.51
CA LEU A 6 -5.48 9.67 -12.45
C LEU A 6 -5.57 10.59 -11.22
N ARG A 7 -6.58 10.38 -10.38
CA ARG A 7 -6.74 11.13 -9.14
C ARG A 7 -5.68 10.64 -8.17
N ILE A 8 -4.66 11.47 -7.96
CA ILE A 8 -3.69 11.27 -6.89
C ILE A 8 -4.45 11.33 -5.57
N ARG A 9 -4.38 10.24 -4.79
CA ARG A 9 -4.94 10.15 -3.44
C ARG A 9 -3.81 10.26 -2.43
N ILE A 10 -4.09 10.80 -1.25
CA ILE A 10 -3.12 10.86 -0.16
C ILE A 10 -3.43 9.73 0.82
N CYS A 11 -2.44 8.92 1.16
CA CYS A 11 -2.59 7.85 2.14
C CYS A 11 -2.78 8.45 3.54
N PRO A 12 -3.87 8.14 4.26
CA PRO A 12 -4.08 8.66 5.61
C PRO A 12 -3.08 8.09 6.63
N LYS A 13 -2.41 6.96 6.32
CA LYS A 13 -1.43 6.34 7.22
C LYS A 13 -0.02 6.91 7.11
N CYS A 14 0.48 7.08 5.88
CA CYS A 14 1.87 7.47 5.65
C CYS A 14 2.02 8.83 4.96
N GLY A 15 0.93 9.48 4.56
CA GLY A 15 0.94 10.76 3.84
C GLY A 15 1.40 10.68 2.38
N ALA A 16 1.80 9.50 1.88
CA ALA A 16 2.26 9.37 0.50
C ALA A 16 1.12 9.55 -0.51
N GLY A 17 1.41 10.25 -1.60
CA GLY A 17 0.55 10.29 -2.78
C GLY A 17 0.59 8.95 -3.52
N TYR A 18 -0.57 8.43 -3.92
CA TYR A 18 -0.68 7.20 -4.69
C TYR A 18 -1.74 7.30 -5.77
N THR A 19 -1.47 6.66 -6.91
CA THR A 19 -2.38 6.56 -8.06
C THR A 19 -2.89 5.15 -8.32
N ARG A 20 -2.22 4.14 -7.72
CA ARG A 20 -2.60 2.73 -7.78
C ARG A 20 -3.92 2.48 -7.03
N THR A 21 -4.56 1.35 -7.30
CA THR A 21 -5.75 0.91 -6.57
C THR A 21 -5.48 0.89 -5.05
N PRO A 22 -6.32 1.53 -4.21
CA PRO A 22 -6.13 1.53 -2.77
C PRO A 22 -6.27 0.12 -2.19
N ALA A 23 -5.61 -0.13 -1.06
CA ALA A 23 -5.86 -1.28 -0.21
C ALA A 23 -6.87 -0.90 0.90
N LEU A 24 -7.68 -1.87 1.34
CA LEU A 24 -8.51 -1.74 2.53
C LEU A 24 -7.66 -2.06 3.77
N SER A 25 -7.68 -1.18 4.76
CA SER A 25 -6.94 -1.34 6.02
C SER A 25 -7.41 -2.59 6.77
N ARG A 26 -6.47 -3.42 7.21
CA ARG A 26 -6.73 -4.61 8.05
C ARG A 26 -6.97 -4.26 9.52
N GLU A 27 -6.65 -3.04 9.94
CA GLU A 27 -6.88 -2.60 11.32
C GLU A 27 -8.36 -2.31 11.59
N ASP A 28 -9.07 -1.72 10.61
CA ASP A 28 -10.44 -1.23 10.77
C ASP A 28 -11.43 -1.72 9.69
N ASN A 29 -10.94 -2.43 8.66
CA ASN A 29 -11.70 -2.91 7.51
C ASN A 29 -12.55 -1.84 6.80
N GLN A 30 -12.15 -0.57 6.89
CA GLN A 30 -12.91 0.58 6.36
C GLN A 30 -12.01 1.58 5.63
N THR A 31 -10.84 1.88 6.20
CA THR A 31 -9.96 2.93 5.69
C THR A 31 -9.26 2.50 4.41
N LEU A 32 -9.33 3.33 3.36
CA LEU A 32 -8.59 3.13 2.12
C LEU A 32 -7.18 3.73 2.23
N ILE A 33 -6.16 2.88 2.08
CA ILE A 33 -4.75 3.23 2.23
C ILE A 33 -3.97 2.95 0.94
N CYS A 34 -2.73 3.44 0.86
CA CYS A 34 -1.88 3.11 -0.29
C CYS A 34 -1.50 1.62 -0.30
N PRO A 35 -1.16 1.05 -1.47
CA PRO A 35 -0.78 -0.35 -1.58
C PRO A 35 0.34 -0.77 -0.62
N ASP A 36 1.36 0.07 -0.44
CA ASP A 36 2.52 -0.29 0.39
C ASP A 36 2.14 -0.34 1.87
N CYS A 37 1.23 0.53 2.35
CA CYS A 37 0.71 0.41 3.73
C CYS A 37 -0.14 -0.86 3.88
N GLY A 38 -0.94 -1.21 2.86
CA GLY A 38 -1.70 -2.46 2.86
C GLY A 38 -0.82 -3.70 2.90
N THR A 39 0.30 -3.69 2.18
CA THR A 39 1.31 -4.77 2.24
C THR A 39 1.95 -4.86 3.62
N ARG A 40 2.34 -3.72 4.23
CA ARG A 40 2.88 -3.69 5.60
C ARG A 40 1.91 -4.30 6.60
N GLU A 41 0.63 -3.94 6.56
CA GLU A 41 -0.38 -4.51 7.45
C GLU A 41 -0.57 -6.02 7.23
N ALA A 42 -0.59 -6.46 5.97
CA ALA A 42 -0.72 -7.87 5.65
C ALA A 42 0.45 -8.67 6.24
N LEU A 43 1.68 -8.22 6.01
CA LEU A 43 2.89 -8.85 6.51
C LEU A 43 2.97 -8.80 8.05
N ALA A 44 2.62 -7.66 8.65
CA ALA A 44 2.56 -7.53 10.12
C ALA A 44 1.55 -8.51 10.74
N SER A 45 0.40 -8.74 10.10
CA SER A 45 -0.59 -9.73 10.56
C SER A 45 -0.09 -11.18 10.49
N MET A 46 0.93 -11.43 9.67
CA MET A 46 1.63 -12.72 9.58
C MET A 46 2.82 -12.82 10.54
N GLY A 47 3.10 -11.78 11.33
CA GLY A 47 4.23 -11.74 12.26
C GLY A 47 5.58 -11.39 11.63
N VAL A 48 5.59 -10.89 10.39
CA VAL A 48 6.82 -10.47 9.70
C VAL A 48 7.37 -9.19 10.34
N SER A 49 8.68 -9.15 10.59
CA SER A 49 9.34 -7.98 11.21
C SER A 49 9.24 -6.75 10.31
N ARG A 50 9.39 -5.55 10.90
CA ARG A 50 9.31 -4.32 10.11
C ARG A 50 10.46 -4.20 9.12
N GLU A 51 11.64 -4.71 9.48
CA GLU A 51 12.81 -4.72 8.61
C GLU A 51 12.55 -5.60 7.37
N GLU A 52 12.07 -6.82 7.59
CA GLU A 52 11.75 -7.76 6.50
C GLU A 52 10.59 -7.25 5.63
N GLN A 53 9.62 -6.54 6.22
CA GLN A 53 8.56 -5.88 5.46
C GLN A 53 9.10 -4.90 4.41
N GLU A 54 10.07 -4.05 4.77
CA GLU A 54 10.62 -3.09 3.82
C GLU A 54 11.43 -3.80 2.72
N GLU A 55 12.18 -4.86 3.04
CA GLU A 55 12.90 -5.67 2.03
C GLU A 55 11.94 -6.34 1.03
N ILE A 56 10.82 -6.88 1.51
CA ILE A 56 9.78 -7.48 0.67
C ILE A 56 9.15 -6.41 -0.23
N ILE A 57 8.82 -5.24 0.31
CA ILE A 57 8.20 -4.15 -0.45
C ILE A 57 9.17 -3.63 -1.53
N GLU A 58 10.45 -3.46 -1.20
CA GLU A 58 11.48 -3.07 -2.17
C GLU A 58 11.58 -4.10 -3.30
N THR A 59 11.56 -5.39 -2.95
CA THR A 59 11.59 -6.49 -3.92
C THR A 59 10.38 -6.44 -4.87
N ILE A 60 9.17 -6.23 -4.34
CA ILE A 60 7.94 -6.06 -5.15
C ILE A 60 8.06 -4.87 -6.10
N HIS A 61 8.58 -3.74 -5.65
CA HIS A 61 8.77 -2.56 -6.49
C HIS A 61 9.78 -2.81 -7.60
N ARG A 62 10.86 -3.54 -7.30
CA ARG A 62 11.88 -3.94 -8.27
C ARG A 62 11.31 -4.89 -9.34
N SER A 63 10.48 -5.84 -8.95
CA SER A 63 9.84 -6.81 -9.86
C SER A 63 8.75 -6.22 -10.75
N ASN A 64 8.09 -5.14 -10.29
CA ASN A 64 7.03 -4.45 -11.03
C ASN A 64 7.53 -3.30 -11.92
N ARG A 65 8.85 -3.15 -12.05
CA ARG A 65 9.49 -2.17 -12.93
C ARG A 65 9.59 -2.69 -14.36
#